data_AF-A0A421FZD2-F1
#
_entry.id   AF-A0A421FZD2-F1
#
_cell.length_a   1.000
_cell.length_b   1.000
_cell.length_c   1.000
_cell.angle_alpha   90.00
_cell.angle_beta   90.00
_cell.angle_gamma   90.00
#
_symmetry.space_group_name_H-M   'P 1'
#
loop_
_entity.id
_entity.type
_entity.pdbx_description
1 polymer ?
#
loop_
_entity_poly.entity_id
_entity_poly.type
_entity_poly.pdbx_seq_one_letter_code
_entity_poly.pdbx_strand_id
1 'polypeptide(L)' 'MTLSNNNSTTEDAVAVEPYLAAIAIVDKAKLKLQASIVVTLKQCIPSWADVNADSVDVEHLGGAMTNLIFA' A
#
# COMPACT_ATOMS: atom_id res chain seq x y z
N MET A 1 10.74 36.79 -45.16
CA MET A 1 9.50 36.44 -44.46
C MET A 1 9.82 35.19 -43.64
N THR A 2 10.16 35.37 -42.37
CA THR A 2 10.68 34.31 -41.49
C THR A 2 9.49 33.65 -40.78
N LEU A 3 9.26 32.37 -41.05
CA LEU A 3 8.25 31.55 -40.38
C LEU A 3 8.82 31.07 -39.04
N SER A 4 8.43 31.73 -37.95
CA SER A 4 8.71 31.25 -36.59
C SER A 4 7.82 30.04 -36.31
N ASN A 5 8.43 28.86 -36.23
CA ASN A 5 7.76 27.62 -35.90
C ASN A 5 7.74 27.46 -34.37
N ASN A 6 6.67 27.93 -33.74
CA ASN A 6 6.46 27.82 -32.29
C ASN A 6 5.98 26.40 -31.94
N ASN A 7 6.88 25.41 -31.99
CA ASN A 7 6.58 24.11 -31.42
C ASN A 7 6.93 24.13 -29.92
N SER A 8 6.04 24.72 -29.11
CA SER A 8 6.04 24.45 -27.67
C SER A 8 5.42 23.08 -27.46
N THR A 9 6.25 22.04 -27.53
CA THR A 9 5.90 20.74 -26.98
C THR A 9 5.82 20.95 -25.47
N THR A 10 4.64 21.27 -24.95
CA THR A 10 4.35 21.12 -23.54
C THR A 10 4.44 19.62 -23.28
N GLU A 11 5.60 19.16 -22.84
CA GLU A 11 5.71 17.91 -22.13
C GLU A 11 4.74 18.03 -20.96
N ASP A 12 3.59 17.40 -21.11
CA ASP A 12 2.60 17.23 -20.05
C ASP A 12 3.28 16.33 -19.01
N ALA A 13 4.08 16.96 -18.15
CA ALA A 13 4.83 16.31 -17.11
C ALA A 13 3.81 15.69 -16.16
N VAL A 14 3.53 14.40 -16.37
CA VAL A 14 2.62 13.62 -15.54
C VAL A 14 3.07 13.85 -14.10
N ALA A 15 2.23 14.51 -13.30
CA ALA A 15 2.54 14.78 -11.91
C ALA A 15 2.48 13.44 -11.16
N VAL A 16 3.64 12.79 -11.00
CA VAL A 16 3.78 11.48 -10.31
C VAL A 16 3.83 11.66 -8.79
N GLU A 17 4.18 12.84 -8.29
CA GLU A 17 4.31 13.12 -6.86
C GLU A 17 3.04 12.81 -6.04
N PRO A 18 1.82 13.20 -6.47
CA PRO A 18 0.60 12.86 -5.73
C PRO A 18 0.34 11.35 -5.68
N TYR A 19 0.70 10.63 -6.75
CA TYR A 19 0.55 9.18 -6.81
C TYR A 19 1.52 8.47 -5.85
N LEU A 20 2.78 8.91 -5.79
CA LEU A 20 3.76 8.37 -4.84
C LEU A 20 3.38 8.67 -3.39
N ALA A 21 2.87 9.88 -3.12
CA ALA A 21 2.37 10.22 -1.80
C ALA A 21 1.18 9.34 -1.38
N ALA A 22 0.25 9.06 -2.31
CA ALA A 22 -0.87 8.16 -2.06
C ALA A 22 -0.41 6.72 -1.78
N ILE A 23 0.54 6.19 -2.57
CA ILE A 23 1.12 4.86 -2.33
C ILE A 23 1.76 4.79 -0.94
N ALA A 24 2.58 5.78 -0.56
CA ALA A 24 3.24 5.78 0.73
C ALA A 24 2.25 5.74 1.91
N ILE A 25 1.10 6.40 1.79
CA ILE A 25 0.02 6.35 2.79
C ILE A 25 -0.60 4.96 2.84
N VAL A 26 -0.89 4.36 1.68
CA VAL A 26 -1.47 3.02 1.57
C VAL A 26 -0.52 1.96 2.14
N ASP A 27 0.77 2.02 1.80
CA ASP A 27 1.78 1.10 2.32
C ASP A 27 1.91 1.19 3.84
N LYS A 28 1.91 2.42 4.38
CA LYS A 28 1.93 2.63 5.82
C LYS A 28 0.67 2.06 6.50
N ALA A 29 -0.49 2.18 5.87
CA ALA A 29 -1.72 1.58 6.37
C ALA A 29 -1.67 0.05 6.33
N LYS A 30 -1.16 -0.53 5.23
CA LYS A 30 -0.96 -1.98 5.08
C LYS A 30 -0.05 -2.54 6.17
N LEU A 31 1.10 -1.90 6.43
CA LEU A 31 2.03 -2.31 7.48
C LEU A 31 1.39 -2.30 8.87
N LYS A 32 0.61 -1.26 9.18
CA LYS A 32 -0.11 -1.18 10.46
C LYS A 32 -1.17 -2.26 10.60
N LEU A 33 -1.91 -2.55 9.54
CA LEU A 33 -2.92 -3.61 9.52
C LEU A 33 -2.28 -4.98 9.75
N GLN A 34 -1.18 -5.26 9.04
CA GLN A 34 -0.41 -6.50 9.20
C GLN A 34 0.06 -6.68 10.64
N ALA A 35 0.68 -5.65 11.22
CA ALA A 35 1.16 -5.71 12.60
C ALA A 35 0.01 -5.94 13.59
N SER A 36 -1.15 -5.30 13.37
CA SER A 36 -2.34 -5.51 14.19
C SER A 36 -2.84 -6.95 14.12
N ILE A 37 -2.89 -7.55 12.93
CA ILE A 37 -3.32 -8.94 12.74
C ILE A 37 -2.38 -9.89 13.50
N VAL A 38 -1.05 -9.73 13.35
CA VAL A 38 -0.08 -10.58 14.04
C VAL A 38 -0.19 -10.44 15.56
N VAL A 39 -0.36 -9.22 16.08
CA VAL A 39 -0.57 -8.99 17.52
C VAL A 39 -1.82 -9.71 18.02
N THR A 40 -2.93 -9.63 17.30
CA THR A 40 -4.15 -10.35 17.66
C THR A 40 -3.95 -11.87 17.62
N LEU A 41 -3.27 -12.39 16.59
CA LEU A 41 -2.97 -13.82 16.49
C LEU A 41 -2.10 -14.31 17.66
N LYS A 42 -1.09 -13.53 18.08
CA LYS A 42 -0.29 -13.82 19.29
C LYS A 42 -1.12 -13.90 20.56
N GLN A 43 -2.10 -13.03 20.70
CA GLN A 43 -2.96 -12.97 21.88
C GLN A 43 -3.97 -14.13 21.90
N CYS A 44 -4.47 -14.54 20.74
CA CYS A 44 -5.52 -15.55 20.63
C CYS A 44 -4.99 -16.98 20.45
N ILE A 45 -3.79 -17.14 19.88
CA ILE A 45 -3.22 -18.44 19.48
C ILE A 45 -1.89 -18.65 20.22
N PRO A 46 -1.84 -19.50 21.25
CA PRO A 46 -0.64 -19.69 22.07
C PRO A 46 0.61 -20.09 21.29
N SER A 47 0.47 -20.85 20.19
CA SER A 47 1.60 -21.27 19.35
C SER A 47 2.23 -20.13 18.53
N TRP A 48 1.60 -18.94 18.50
CA TRP A 48 2.10 -17.77 17.78
C TRP A 48 2.95 -16.82 18.64
N ALA A 49 3.06 -17.05 19.95
CA ALA A 49 3.69 -16.12 20.90
C ALA A 49 5.05 -15.56 20.42
N ASP A 50 5.90 -16.44 19.87
CA ASP A 50 7.28 -16.11 19.46
C ASP A 50 7.41 -15.73 17.97
N VAL A 51 6.32 -15.67 17.21
CA VAL A 51 6.35 -15.35 15.77
C VAL A 51 6.72 -13.89 15.55
N ASN A 52 7.72 -13.57 14.72
CA ASN A 52 8.01 -12.16 14.41
C ASN A 52 6.99 -11.62 13.39
N ALA A 53 6.53 -10.37 13.56
CA ALA A 53 5.62 -9.75 12.61
C ALA A 53 6.23 -9.69 11.21
N ASP A 54 7.53 -9.40 11.10
CA ASP A 54 8.21 -9.32 9.80
C ASP A 54 8.34 -10.69 9.10
N SER A 55 8.07 -11.80 9.80
CA SER A 55 8.11 -13.16 9.24
C SER A 55 6.75 -13.66 8.76
N VAL A 56 5.69 -12.86 8.88
CA VAL A 56 4.33 -13.23 8.50
C VAL A 56 3.91 -12.44 7.28
N ASP A 57 3.70 -13.14 6.18
CA ASP A 57 3.01 -12.57 5.03
C ASP A 57 1.50 -12.61 5.27
N VAL A 58 0.80 -11.55 4.86
CA VAL A 58 -0.65 -11.42 5.04
C VAL A 58 -1.24 -11.08 3.68
N GLU A 59 -1.94 -12.04 3.10
CA GLU A 59 -2.55 -11.89 1.78
C GLU A 59 -4.05 -11.66 1.92
N HIS A 60 -4.57 -10.64 1.23
CA HIS A 60 -6.01 -10.40 1.18
C HIS A 60 -6.68 -11.42 0.26
N LEU A 61 -7.45 -12.35 0.83
CA LEU A 61 -8.17 -13.38 0.08
C LEU A 61 -9.51 -12.89 -0.47
N GLY A 62 -10.11 -11.90 0.19
CA GLY A 62 -11.38 -11.34 -0.23
C GLY A 62 -12.14 -10.66 0.88
N GLY A 63 -13.31 -10.15 0.53
CA GLY A 63 -14.06 -9.23 1.37
C GLY A 63 -14.11 -7.84 0.77
N ALA A 64 -14.90 -6.97 1.39
CA ALA A 64 -15.10 -5.61 0.92
C ALA A 64 -15.52 -4.72 2.09
N MET A 65 -16.83 -4.55 2.31
CA MET A 65 -17.35 -3.60 3.29
C MET A 65 -17.65 -4.23 4.65
N THR A 66 -18.14 -5.47 4.67
CA THR A 66 -18.60 -6.12 5.92
C THR A 66 -17.50 -6.93 6.59
N ASN A 67 -16.72 -7.66 5.81
CA ASN A 67 -15.66 -8.53 6.28
C ASN A 67 -14.42 -8.35 5.39
N LEU A 68 -13.25 -8.56 5.98
CA LEU A 68 -11.96 -8.69 5.30
C LEU A 68 -11.37 -10.03 5.72
N ILE A 69 -10.95 -10.83 4.74
CA ILE A 69 -10.44 -12.19 4.94
C ILE A 69 -8.99 -12.24 4.48
N PHE A 70 -8.13 -12.84 5.31
CA PHE A 70 -6.69 -12.91 5.08
C PHE A 70 -6.19 -14.36 5.14
N ALA A 71 -5.14 -14.66 4.37
CA ALA A 71 -4.33 -15.88 4.45
C ALA A 71 -2.93 -15.58 5.00
#